data_AF-A0A3Q0RCI8-F1
#
_entry.id   AF-A0A3Q0RCI8-F1
#
_cell.length_a   1.000
_cell.length_b   1.000
_cell.length_c   1.000
_cell.angle_alpha   90.00
_cell.angle_beta   90.00
_cell.angle_gamma   90.00
#
_symmetry.space_group_name_H-M   'P 1'
#
loop_
_entity.id
_entity.type
_entity.pdbx_description
1 polymer ?
#
loop_
_entity_poly.entity_id
_entity_poly.type
_entity_poly.pdbx_seq_one_letter_code
_entity_poly.pdbx_strand_id
1 'polypeptide(L)'
;MVEWSEKERSIINNIFSNLDYEDVGAKALIRCLIVYPWTQRYFASFGNLYNAEAISANPKVAAHGVKVLHGLDRAVKNMDNIKATYAELSVLHSEKLHVDPDNFKVHKHLLLLSFNKMISNAFSIPLQLLSDCLTIVIAGKLGSAFTPEVQAAFQKFVAVVVSALGKQYH
;
A
#
# COMPACT_ATOMS: atom_id res chain seq x y z
N MET A 1 3.90 16.21 -13.83
CA MET A 1 3.78 14.78 -14.16
C MET A 1 5.05 14.12 -13.65
N VAL A 2 5.03 12.88 -13.16
CA VAL A 2 6.28 12.23 -12.74
C VAL A 2 6.92 11.63 -13.98
N GLU A 3 8.18 11.98 -14.22
CA GLU A 3 8.97 11.41 -15.31
C GLU A 3 9.63 10.10 -14.84
N TRP A 4 9.56 9.07 -15.69
CA TRP A 4 10.18 7.76 -15.44
C TRP A 4 11.27 7.50 -16.45
N SER A 5 12.48 7.26 -15.95
CA SER A 5 13.58 6.77 -16.78
C SER A 5 13.30 5.34 -17.29
N GLU A 6 13.92 4.96 -18.41
CA GLU A 6 13.83 3.59 -18.93
C GLU A 6 14.31 2.56 -17.89
N LYS A 7 15.32 2.92 -17.10
CA LYS A 7 15.84 2.07 -16.02
C LYS A 7 14.82 1.85 -14.92
N GLU A 8 14.16 2.91 -14.44
CA GLU A 8 13.09 2.78 -13.44
C GLU A 8 11.93 1.93 -13.98
N ARG A 9 11.52 2.13 -15.23
CA ARG A 9 10.48 1.31 -15.87
C ARG A 9 10.89 -0.15 -15.91
N SER A 10 12.12 -0.45 -16.32
CA SER A 10 12.64 -1.80 -16.39
C SER A 10 12.66 -2.46 -15.00
N ILE A 11 13.12 -1.75 -13.97
CA ILE A 11 13.12 -2.24 -12.59
C ILE A 11 11.70 -2.54 -12.12
N ILE A 12 10.76 -1.62 -12.28
CA ILE A 12 9.37 -1.82 -11.85
C ILE A 12 8.73 -2.99 -12.59
N ASN A 13 8.86 -3.05 -13.91
CA ASN A 13 8.33 -4.19 -14.69
C ASN A 13 8.97 -5.52 -14.24
N ASN A 14 10.28 -5.53 -14.01
CA ASN A 14 10.98 -6.74 -13.55
C ASN A 14 10.44 -7.21 -12.20
N ILE A 15 10.31 -6.32 -11.22
CA ILE A 15 9.73 -6.65 -9.91
C ILE A 15 8.37 -7.33 -10.13
N PHE A 16 7.41 -6.63 -10.74
CA PHE A 16 6.04 -7.11 -10.85
C PHE A 16 5.89 -8.36 -11.73
N SER A 17 6.74 -8.55 -12.75
CA SER A 17 6.73 -9.76 -13.59
C SER A 17 7.22 -11.02 -12.86
N ASN A 18 7.97 -10.87 -11.76
CA ASN A 18 8.56 -11.98 -11.01
C ASN A 18 7.89 -12.20 -9.63
N LEU A 19 6.86 -11.43 -9.27
CA LEU A 19 6.14 -11.66 -8.02
C LEU A 19 5.17 -12.83 -8.13
N ASP A 20 5.13 -13.65 -7.08
CA ASP A 20 3.96 -14.46 -6.78
C ASP A 20 2.91 -13.58 -6.09
N TYR A 21 1.84 -13.25 -6.81
CA TYR A 21 0.82 -12.31 -6.33
C TYR A 21 0.03 -12.90 -5.16
N GLU A 22 -0.19 -14.21 -5.13
CA GLU A 22 -0.90 -14.88 -4.04
C GLU A 22 -0.11 -14.80 -2.74
N ASP A 23 1.18 -15.12 -2.82
CA ASP A 23 2.05 -15.10 -1.64
C ASP A 23 2.38 -13.67 -1.18
N VAL A 24 2.82 -12.80 -2.10
CA VAL A 24 3.29 -11.45 -1.75
C VAL A 24 2.13 -10.57 -1.31
N GLY A 25 0.98 -10.65 -2.00
CA GLY A 25 -0.19 -9.85 -1.69
C GLY A 25 -0.76 -10.19 -0.33
N ALA A 26 -0.94 -11.48 -0.04
CA ALA A 26 -1.41 -11.94 1.27
C ALA A 26 -0.44 -11.53 2.38
N LYS A 27 0.87 -11.79 2.23
CA LYS A 27 1.88 -11.45 3.25
C LYS A 27 1.95 -9.96 3.55
N ALA A 28 1.83 -9.10 2.54
CA ALA A 28 1.84 -7.66 2.74
C ALA A 28 0.65 -7.18 3.58
N LEU A 29 -0.56 -7.66 3.27
CA LEU A 29 -1.76 -7.26 4.01
C LEU A 29 -1.81 -7.88 5.41
N ILE A 30 -1.45 -9.16 5.55
CA ILE A 30 -1.33 -9.83 6.87
C ILE A 30 -0.36 -9.05 7.77
N ARG A 31 0.82 -8.68 7.24
CA ARG A 31 1.80 -7.90 7.98
C ARG A 31 1.24 -6.56 8.41
N CYS A 32 0.52 -5.86 7.53
CA CYS A 32 -0.11 -4.58 7.86
C CYS A 32 -1.12 -4.71 9.01
N LEU A 33 -1.99 -5.72 8.96
CA LEU A 33 -3.02 -5.95 9.97
C LEU A 33 -2.45 -6.40 11.34
N ILE A 34 -1.29 -7.09 11.35
CA ILE A 34 -0.62 -7.52 12.58
C ILE A 34 0.22 -6.39 13.18
N VAL A 35 1.05 -5.71 12.36
CA VAL A 35 1.98 -4.68 12.82
C VAL A 35 1.25 -3.38 13.17
N TYR A 36 0.13 -3.12 12.49
CA TYR A 36 -0.71 -1.94 12.71
C TYR A 36 -2.16 -2.36 13.00
N PRO A 37 -2.47 -2.94 14.17
CA PRO A 37 -3.80 -3.50 14.48
C PRO A 37 -4.97 -2.52 14.31
N TRP A 38 -4.72 -1.22 14.47
CA TRP A 38 -5.74 -0.19 14.26
C TRP A 38 -6.29 -0.18 12.81
N THR A 39 -5.56 -0.71 11.84
CA THR A 39 -6.00 -0.83 10.43
C THR A 39 -7.10 -1.88 10.24
N GLN A 40 -7.27 -2.81 11.19
CA GLN A 40 -8.30 -3.86 11.12
C GLN A 40 -9.73 -3.28 11.07
N ARG A 41 -9.95 -2.07 11.60
CA ARG A 41 -11.26 -1.38 11.57
C ARG A 41 -11.82 -1.19 10.16
N TYR A 42 -10.96 -1.10 9.14
CA TYR A 42 -11.38 -0.97 7.74
C TYR A 42 -11.85 -2.29 7.13
N PHE A 43 -11.61 -3.41 7.82
CA PHE A 43 -11.87 -4.78 7.35
C PHE A 43 -12.87 -5.52 8.25
N ALA A 44 -13.80 -4.80 8.89
CA ALA A 44 -14.80 -5.41 9.78
C ALA A 44 -15.61 -6.54 9.11
N SER A 45 -15.84 -6.46 7.80
CA SER A 45 -16.54 -7.49 7.01
C SER A 45 -15.72 -8.75 6.74
N PHE A 46 -14.43 -8.78 7.13
CA PHE A 46 -13.54 -9.91 6.90
C PHE A 46 -13.67 -10.98 8.00
N GLY A 47 -14.45 -10.74 9.04
CA GLY A 47 -14.70 -11.69 10.12
C GLY A 47 -13.62 -11.60 11.21
N ASN A 48 -13.16 -12.74 11.71
CA ASN A 48 -12.21 -12.78 12.81
C ASN A 48 -10.81 -12.30 12.39
N LEU A 49 -10.34 -11.22 13.03
CA LEU A 49 -9.00 -10.65 12.89
C LEU A 49 -8.32 -10.44 14.27
N TYR A 50 -8.78 -11.14 15.30
CA TYR A 50 -8.40 -10.88 16.71
C TYR A 50 -6.91 -11.10 17.01
N ASN A 51 -6.27 -12.06 16.35
CA ASN A 51 -4.88 -12.41 16.59
C ASN A 51 -4.15 -12.76 15.27
N ALA A 52 -2.83 -12.92 15.34
CA ALA A 52 -1.98 -13.16 14.18
C ALA A 52 -2.35 -14.46 13.43
N GLU A 53 -2.74 -15.52 14.14
CA GLU A 53 -3.17 -16.79 13.55
C GLU A 53 -4.48 -16.62 12.77
N ALA A 54 -5.48 -15.98 13.37
CA ALA A 54 -6.76 -15.69 12.74
C ALA A 54 -6.58 -14.81 11.49
N ILE A 55 -5.73 -13.78 11.56
CA ILE A 55 -5.43 -12.90 10.41
C ILE A 55 -4.75 -13.70 9.29
N SER A 56 -3.74 -14.51 9.64
CA SER A 56 -2.94 -15.26 8.66
C SER A 56 -3.73 -16.37 7.97
N ALA A 57 -4.68 -16.98 8.67
CA ALA A 57 -5.56 -18.01 8.13
C ALA A 57 -6.80 -17.45 7.41
N ASN A 58 -7.01 -16.12 7.39
CA ASN A 58 -8.23 -15.53 6.86
C ASN A 58 -8.21 -15.47 5.31
N PRO A 59 -9.09 -16.21 4.61
CA PRO A 59 -9.09 -16.26 3.14
C PRO A 59 -9.50 -14.92 2.50
N LYS A 60 -10.29 -14.08 3.21
CA LYS A 60 -10.66 -12.74 2.71
C LYS A 60 -9.48 -11.79 2.77
N VAL A 61 -8.62 -11.91 3.79
CA VAL A 61 -7.36 -11.14 3.88
C VAL A 61 -6.45 -11.54 2.72
N ALA A 62 -6.23 -12.84 2.52
CA ALA A 62 -5.40 -13.32 1.40
C ALA A 62 -5.93 -12.81 0.05
N ALA A 63 -7.22 -13.01 -0.23
CA ALA A 63 -7.85 -12.58 -1.49
C ALA A 63 -7.80 -11.06 -1.68
N HIS A 64 -7.92 -10.26 -0.62
CA HIS A 64 -7.83 -8.81 -0.74
C HIS A 64 -6.39 -8.33 -0.97
N GLY A 65 -5.40 -8.98 -0.36
CA GLY A 65 -3.98 -8.72 -0.63
C GLY A 65 -3.63 -8.90 -2.12
N VAL A 66 -4.16 -9.94 -2.76
CA VAL A 66 -4.02 -10.16 -4.21
C VAL A 66 -4.67 -9.05 -5.02
N LYS A 67 -5.88 -8.62 -4.64
CA LYS A 67 -6.57 -7.49 -5.29
C LYS A 67 -5.76 -6.19 -5.20
N VAL A 68 -5.08 -5.95 -4.08
CA VAL A 68 -4.18 -4.79 -3.93
C VAL A 68 -3.03 -4.85 -4.94
N LEU A 69 -2.37 -6.02 -5.10
CA LEU A 69 -1.28 -6.16 -6.07
C LEU A 69 -1.75 -6.00 -7.51
N HIS A 70 -2.91 -6.55 -7.89
CA HIS A 70 -3.49 -6.27 -9.20
C HIS A 70 -3.87 -4.79 -9.37
N GLY A 71 -4.26 -4.13 -8.28
CA GLY A 71 -4.41 -2.68 -8.23
C GLY A 71 -3.12 -1.99 -8.65
N LEU A 72 -1.97 -2.37 -8.07
CA LEU A 72 -0.65 -1.82 -8.40
C LEU A 72 -0.20 -2.17 -9.83
N ASP A 73 -0.50 -3.37 -10.33
CA ASP A 73 -0.20 -3.78 -11.71
C ASP A 73 -0.85 -2.84 -12.74
N ARG A 74 -2.02 -2.29 -12.43
CA ARG A 74 -2.65 -1.25 -13.25
C ARG A 74 -1.78 0.00 -13.36
N ALA A 75 -1.10 0.42 -12.29
CA ALA A 75 -0.17 1.54 -12.33
C ALA A 75 1.12 1.21 -13.11
N VAL A 76 1.62 -0.03 -13.01
CA VAL A 76 2.76 -0.50 -13.82
C VAL A 76 2.44 -0.40 -15.31
N LYS A 77 1.22 -0.75 -15.72
CA LYS A 77 0.75 -0.63 -17.11
C LYS A 77 0.51 0.81 -17.58
N ASN A 78 0.43 1.76 -16.64
CA ASN A 78 0.06 3.15 -16.92
C ASN A 78 1.00 4.15 -16.20
N MET A 79 2.31 3.88 -16.17
CA MET A 79 3.27 4.64 -15.36
C MET A 79 3.24 6.16 -15.60
N ASP A 80 2.99 6.58 -16.84
CA ASP A 80 2.91 8.01 -17.22
C ASP A 80 1.58 8.67 -16.86
N ASN A 81 0.55 7.87 -16.57
CA ASN A 81 -0.81 8.34 -16.34
C ASN A 81 -1.44 7.75 -15.07
N ILE A 82 -0.62 7.39 -14.07
CA ILE A 82 -1.08 6.78 -12.80
C ILE A 82 -2.19 7.60 -12.15
N LYS A 83 -2.06 8.92 -12.18
CA LYS A 83 -3.03 9.85 -11.58
C LYS A 83 -4.43 9.73 -12.19
N ALA A 84 -4.54 9.74 -13.52
CA ALA A 84 -5.84 9.58 -14.18
C ALA A 84 -6.35 8.14 -14.03
N THR A 85 -5.45 7.16 -14.10
CA THR A 85 -5.74 5.72 -13.97
C THR A 85 -6.43 5.37 -12.65
N TYR A 86 -6.11 6.08 -11.57
CA TYR A 86 -6.72 5.89 -10.25
C TYR A 86 -7.80 6.90 -9.89
N ALA A 87 -8.23 7.78 -10.81
CA ALA A 87 -9.22 8.81 -10.47
C ALA A 87 -10.52 8.21 -9.90
N GLU A 88 -11.09 7.20 -10.56
CA GLU A 88 -12.29 6.50 -10.09
C GLU A 88 -12.05 5.73 -8.80
N LEU A 89 -10.88 5.11 -8.65
CA LEU A 89 -10.53 4.38 -7.43
C LEU A 89 -10.37 5.34 -6.25
N SER A 90 -9.82 6.54 -6.48
CA SER A 90 -9.69 7.59 -5.49
C SER A 90 -11.08 8.08 -5.03
N VAL A 91 -12.02 8.29 -5.96
CA VAL A 91 -13.44 8.62 -5.66
C VAL A 91 -14.12 7.54 -4.84
N LEU A 92 -13.94 6.26 -5.20
CA LEU A 92 -14.50 5.15 -4.44
C LEU A 92 -14.04 5.19 -2.97
N HIS A 93 -12.75 5.43 -2.74
CA HIS A 93 -12.22 5.48 -1.39
C HIS A 93 -12.68 6.72 -0.62
N SER A 94 -12.78 7.89 -1.27
CA SER A 94 -13.21 9.12 -0.59
C SER A 94 -14.72 9.13 -0.32
N GLU A 95 -15.54 8.90 -1.34
CA GLU A 95 -16.99 9.13 -1.28
C GLU A 95 -17.77 7.95 -0.73
N LYS A 96 -17.32 6.70 -0.98
CA LYS A 96 -18.08 5.50 -0.60
C LYS A 96 -17.55 4.80 0.63
N LEU A 97 -16.23 4.86 0.86
CA LEU A 97 -15.62 4.29 2.05
C LEU A 97 -15.51 5.31 3.20
N HIS A 98 -15.98 6.56 2.98
CA HIS A 98 -16.04 7.67 3.95
C HIS A 98 -14.77 7.81 4.78
N VAL A 99 -13.66 7.87 4.08
CA VAL A 99 -12.38 8.15 4.68
C VAL A 99 -12.25 9.68 4.83
N ASP A 100 -11.93 10.17 6.04
CA ASP A 100 -12.05 11.60 6.37
C ASP A 100 -10.89 12.46 5.78
N PRO A 101 -11.18 13.58 5.09
CA PRO A 101 -10.19 14.46 4.47
C PRO A 101 -9.49 15.48 5.39
N ASP A 102 -9.85 15.66 6.65
CA ASP A 102 -9.46 16.86 7.44
C ASP A 102 -8.02 16.89 8.02
N ASN A 103 -7.01 16.46 7.26
CA ASN A 103 -5.73 16.08 7.85
C ASN A 103 -4.42 16.60 7.25
N PHE A 104 -4.38 17.88 6.84
CA PHE A 104 -3.25 18.50 6.12
C PHE A 104 -2.05 19.00 6.92
N LYS A 105 -1.97 18.78 8.24
CA LYS A 105 -0.82 19.29 9.00
C LYS A 105 -0.34 18.26 10.02
N VAL A 106 0.82 17.65 9.77
CA VAL A 106 2.10 17.94 10.45
C VAL A 106 3.12 16.83 10.10
N HIS A 107 4.37 17.27 10.02
CA HIS A 107 5.58 16.65 9.48
C HIS A 107 6.37 15.85 10.55
N LYS A 108 7.18 14.90 10.06
CA LYS A 108 8.56 14.52 10.50
C LYS A 108 8.82 13.92 11.91
N HIS A 109 9.45 12.73 11.86
CA HIS A 109 10.37 12.10 12.82
C HIS A 109 9.89 11.58 14.19
N LEU A 110 10.14 10.28 14.39
CA LEU A 110 10.54 9.58 15.62
C LEU A 110 9.94 10.05 16.96
N LEU A 111 9.05 9.24 17.55
CA LEU A 111 9.22 8.63 18.89
C LEU A 111 7.90 7.98 19.36
N LEU A 112 8.09 6.87 20.08
CA LEU A 112 7.09 6.02 20.71
C LEU A 112 6.22 6.74 21.76
N LEU A 113 4.99 6.22 21.93
CA LEU A 113 4.15 6.32 23.13
C LEU A 113 3.59 7.70 23.49
N SER A 114 2.42 8.06 22.91
CA SER A 114 1.30 8.78 23.56
C SER A 114 0.27 9.26 22.54
N PHE A 115 -0.45 8.37 21.84
CA PHE A 115 -1.51 8.83 20.91
C PHE A 115 -2.68 7.86 20.77
N ASN A 116 -3.45 7.70 21.84
CA ASN A 116 -4.72 6.97 21.82
C ASN A 116 -5.93 7.87 21.43
N LYS A 117 -5.68 9.06 20.88
CA LYS A 117 -6.72 10.02 20.41
C LYS A 117 -6.38 10.76 19.11
N MET A 118 -5.49 10.19 18.29
CA MET A 118 -5.05 10.76 17.00
C MET A 118 -5.00 9.67 15.92
N ILE A 119 -6.13 8.96 15.75
CA ILE A 119 -6.28 7.96 14.70
C ILE A 119 -7.58 8.22 13.93
N SER A 120 -7.73 9.39 13.30
CA SER A 120 -8.87 9.64 12.39
C SER A 120 -8.45 10.12 11.00
N ASN A 121 -7.30 9.66 10.49
CA ASN A 121 -6.74 10.22 9.25
C ASN A 121 -6.45 9.10 8.26
N ALA A 122 -7.44 8.82 7.41
CA ALA A 122 -7.75 7.42 7.14
C ALA A 122 -7.42 6.90 5.72
N PHE A 123 -6.73 7.63 4.84
CA PHE A 123 -6.32 7.05 3.54
C PHE A 123 -4.83 6.98 3.27
N SER A 124 -4.13 8.12 3.36
CA SER A 124 -2.71 8.18 3.02
C SER A 124 -1.83 7.41 4.01
N ILE A 125 -2.23 7.38 5.29
CA ILE A 125 -1.50 6.63 6.31
C ILE A 125 -1.67 5.12 6.10
N PRO A 126 -2.88 4.54 5.98
CA PRO A 126 -3.02 3.12 5.67
C PRO A 126 -2.31 2.68 4.39
N LEU A 127 -2.36 3.49 3.32
CA LEU A 127 -1.67 3.17 2.06
C LEU A 127 -0.14 3.22 2.21
N GLN A 128 0.40 4.18 2.97
CA GLN A 128 1.84 4.23 3.24
C GLN A 128 2.29 3.04 4.10
N LEU A 129 1.53 2.68 5.14
CA LEU A 129 1.87 1.52 5.96
C LEU A 129 1.82 0.21 5.18
N LEU A 130 0.85 0.08 4.27
CA LEU A 130 0.77 -1.06 3.36
C LEU A 130 1.94 -1.06 2.36
N SER A 131 2.34 0.10 1.85
CA SER A 131 3.54 0.28 1.02
C SER A 131 4.81 -0.18 1.73
N ASP A 132 4.98 0.20 3.00
CA ASP A 132 6.13 -0.18 3.80
C ASP A 132 6.15 -1.69 4.05
N CYS A 133 4.98 -2.28 4.38
CA CYS A 133 4.83 -3.72 4.52
C CYS A 133 5.14 -4.46 3.21
N LEU A 134 4.66 -3.96 2.07
CA LEU A 134 4.90 -4.53 0.75
C LEU A 134 6.39 -4.46 0.39
N THR A 135 7.05 -3.33 0.66
CA THR A 135 8.49 -3.15 0.46
C THR A 135 9.28 -4.20 1.23
N ILE A 136 8.94 -4.45 2.50
CA ILE A 136 9.63 -5.46 3.31
C ILE A 136 9.42 -6.87 2.74
N VAL A 137 8.21 -7.21 2.30
CA VAL A 137 7.93 -8.52 1.71
C VAL A 137 8.70 -8.71 0.40
N ILE A 138 8.70 -7.71 -0.48
CA ILE A 138 9.45 -7.75 -1.76
C ILE A 138 10.96 -7.83 -1.50
N ALA A 139 11.48 -7.06 -0.53
CA ALA A 139 12.89 -7.14 -0.13
C ALA A 139 13.26 -8.56 0.35
N GLY A 140 12.41 -9.18 1.17
CA GLY A 140 12.59 -10.55 1.61
C GLY A 140 12.56 -11.58 0.47
N LYS A 141 11.78 -11.32 -0.59
CA LYS A 141 11.71 -12.18 -1.78
C LYS A 141 12.90 -12.05 -2.70
N LEU A 142 13.38 -10.82 -2.90
CA LEU A 142 14.49 -10.53 -3.80
C LEU A 142 15.86 -10.72 -3.14
N GLY A 143 15.94 -10.70 -1.80
CA GLY A 143 17.19 -10.90 -1.07
C GLY A 143 18.25 -9.88 -1.51
N SER A 144 19.43 -10.35 -1.90
CA SER A 144 20.52 -9.48 -2.39
C SER A 144 20.21 -8.77 -3.71
N ALA A 145 19.18 -9.21 -4.46
CA ALA A 145 18.74 -8.51 -5.66
C ALA A 145 17.92 -7.24 -5.34
N PHE A 146 17.47 -7.06 -4.09
CA PHE A 146 16.86 -5.81 -3.64
C PHE A 146 17.92 -4.75 -3.32
N THR A 147 18.62 -4.31 -4.37
CA THR A 147 19.67 -3.29 -4.26
C THR A 147 19.10 -1.93 -3.86
N PRO A 148 19.93 -0.98 -3.37
CA PRO A 148 19.47 0.37 -3.06
C PRO A 148 18.79 1.07 -4.24
N GLU A 149 19.22 0.76 -5.47
CA GLU A 149 18.61 1.29 -6.68
C GLU A 149 17.22 0.69 -6.95
N VAL A 150 17.07 -0.63 -6.77
CA VAL A 150 15.77 -1.31 -6.87
C VAL A 150 14.81 -0.77 -5.82
N GLN A 151 15.28 -0.60 -4.58
CA GLN A 151 14.51 0.00 -3.50
C GLN A 151 14.08 1.44 -3.84
N ALA A 152 14.99 2.28 -4.35
CA ALA A 152 14.68 3.66 -4.68
C ALA A 152 13.62 3.77 -5.79
N ALA A 153 13.74 2.98 -6.85
CA ALA A 153 12.75 2.94 -7.92
C ALA A 153 11.39 2.46 -7.40
N PHE A 154 11.37 1.39 -6.60
CA PHE A 154 10.14 0.86 -6.01
C PHE A 154 9.47 1.86 -5.06
N GLN A 155 10.23 2.51 -4.20
CA GLN A 155 9.72 3.54 -3.28
C GLN A 155 9.16 4.75 -4.03
N LYS A 156 9.83 5.21 -5.10
CA LYS A 156 9.28 6.25 -6.00
C LYS A 156 7.96 5.79 -6.60
N PHE A 157 7.88 4.57 -7.13
CA PHE A 157 6.66 3.98 -7.68
C PHE A 157 5.50 4.02 -6.69
N VAL A 158 5.69 3.46 -5.49
CA VAL A 158 4.60 3.40 -4.53
C VAL A 158 4.22 4.80 -4.01
N ALA A 159 5.18 5.72 -3.84
CA ALA A 159 4.88 7.11 -3.48
C ALA A 159 3.98 7.81 -4.51
N VAL A 160 4.20 7.57 -5.81
CA VAL A 160 3.34 8.11 -6.88
C VAL A 160 1.94 7.50 -6.83
N VAL A 161 1.84 6.18 -6.57
CA VAL A 161 0.54 5.50 -6.41
C VAL A 161 -0.23 6.06 -5.20
N VAL A 162 0.43 6.18 -4.04
CA VAL A 162 -0.16 6.76 -2.82
C VAL A 162 -0.64 8.19 -3.09
N SER A 163 0.18 9.01 -3.75
CA SER A 163 -0.19 10.38 -4.11
C SER A 163 -1.40 10.44 -5.07
N ALA A 164 -1.46 9.54 -6.07
CA ALA A 164 -2.58 9.47 -7.00
C ALA A 164 -3.89 9.08 -6.29
N LEU A 165 -3.82 8.13 -5.36
CA LEU A 165 -4.96 7.65 -4.59
C LEU A 165 -5.46 8.68 -3.57
N GLY A 166 -4.57 9.46 -2.95
CA GLY A 166 -4.91 10.51 -2.00
C GLY A 166 -5.51 11.79 -2.62
N LYS A 167 -5.53 11.91 -3.95
CA LYS A 167 -5.82 13.17 -4.63
C LYS A 167 -7.26 13.68 -4.47
N GLN A 168 -8.27 12.81 -4.35
CA GLN A 168 -9.67 13.26 -4.19
C GLN A 168 -10.00 13.76 -2.78
N TYR A 169 -9.02 13.75 -1.86
CA TYR A 169 -9.19 14.25 -0.50
C TYR A 169 -8.63 15.67 -0.33
N HIS A 170 -8.10 16.30 -1.39
CA HIS A 170 -7.39 17.60 -1.38
C HIS A 170 -7.88 18.51 -2.50
#